data_AF-A0A0Q9Y6M4-F1
#
_entry.id   AF-A0A0Q9Y6M4-F1
#
_cell.length_a   1.000
_cell.length_b   1.000
_cell.length_c   1.000
_cell.angle_alpha   90.00
_cell.angle_beta   90.00
_cell.angle_gamma   90.00
#
_symmetry.space_group_name_H-M   'P 1'
#
loop_
_entity.id
_entity.type
_entity.pdbx_description
1 polymer ?
#
loop_
_entity_poly.entity_id
_entity_poly.type
_entity_poly.pdbx_seq_one_letter_code
_entity_poly.pdbx_strand_id
1 'polypeptide(L)'
;MNTQKVYEQEHYTEGSYRALQNAISQAEKVVLNPKTQEEVGEAIVLLQKTINGLEKIAESDPEAEVDTGELSKLINHAKTYEKDKYTETSYGALQQAISHAEAVVQNASTQDEV
;
A
#
# COMPACT_ATOMS: atom_id res chain seq x y z
N MET A 1 18.77 -24.35 3.36
CA MET A 1 17.68 -23.42 3.70
C MET A 1 17.37 -22.64 2.43
N ASN A 2 16.23 -22.90 1.78
CA ASN A 2 15.87 -22.28 0.51
C ASN A 2 15.48 -20.81 0.75
N THR A 3 16.42 -19.90 0.51
CA THR A 3 16.20 -18.47 0.30
C THR A 3 15.53 -18.25 -1.06
N GLN A 4 14.27 -18.64 -1.20
CA GLN A 4 13.53 -18.41 -2.43
C GLN A 4 12.29 -17.56 -2.15
N LYS A 5 12.41 -16.31 -2.62
CA LYS A 5 11.31 -15.38 -2.92
C LYS A 5 10.53 -14.82 -1.72
N VAL A 6 11.21 -13.93 -0.99
CA VAL A 6 10.55 -12.71 -0.45
C VAL A 6 10.55 -11.64 -1.56
N TYR A 7 10.13 -12.02 -2.76
CA TYR A 7 9.92 -11.07 -3.85
C TYR A 7 8.40 -10.86 -3.89
N GLU A 8 7.97 -9.61 -3.69
CA GLU A 8 6.72 -9.05 -4.21
C GLU A 8 5.45 -9.03 -3.33
N GLN A 9 5.44 -9.48 -2.07
CA GLN A 9 4.23 -9.31 -1.25
C GLN A 9 3.89 -7.82 -1.01
N GLU A 10 4.90 -6.94 -1.02
CA GLU A 10 4.74 -5.51 -0.77
C GLU A 10 4.09 -4.75 -1.95
N HIS A 11 4.06 -5.35 -3.15
CA HIS A 11 3.53 -4.71 -4.36
C HIS A 11 2.19 -5.30 -4.82
N TYR A 12 1.72 -6.40 -4.23
CA TYR A 12 0.50 -7.10 -4.65
C TYR A 12 -0.45 -7.36 -3.48
N THR A 13 -1.76 -7.27 -3.73
CA THR A 13 -2.76 -7.43 -2.68
C THR A 13 -2.61 -8.80 -2.04
N GLU A 14 -2.83 -8.90 -0.72
CA GLU A 14 -2.70 -10.19 -0.01
C GLU A 14 -3.54 -11.30 -0.68
N GLY A 15 -4.72 -10.94 -1.18
CA GLY A 15 -5.60 -11.85 -1.92
C GLY A 15 -4.98 -12.37 -3.22
N SER A 16 -4.41 -11.50 -4.04
CA SER A 16 -3.84 -11.87 -5.34
C SER A 16 -2.49 -12.61 -5.19
N TYR A 17 -1.67 -12.19 -4.22
CA TYR A 17 -0.42 -12.88 -3.89
C TYR A 17 -0.66 -14.29 -3.34
N ARG A 18 -1.63 -14.47 -2.43
CA ARG A 18 -2.01 -15.79 -1.91
C ARG A 18 -2.53 -16.72 -3.02
N ALA A 19 -3.27 -16.18 -3.98
CA ALA A 19 -3.71 -16.94 -5.15
C ALA A 19 -2.51 -17.44 -5.96
N LEU A 20 -1.48 -16.61 -6.17
CA LEU A 20 -0.27 -16.99 -6.90
C LEU A 20 0.50 -18.10 -6.20
N GLN A 21 0.70 -17.99 -4.89
CA GLN A 21 1.37 -19.02 -4.10
C GLN A 21 0.64 -20.37 -4.18
N ASN A 22 -0.69 -20.35 -4.16
CA ASN A 22 -1.49 -21.57 -4.31
C ASN A 22 -1.32 -22.19 -5.70
N ALA A 23 -1.37 -21.38 -6.76
CA ALA A 23 -1.16 -21.85 -8.13
C ALA A 23 0.24 -22.45 -8.32
N ILE A 24 1.29 -21.85 -7.74
CA ILE A 24 2.66 -22.39 -7.74
C ILE A 24 2.70 -23.75 -7.04
N SER A 25 2.11 -23.88 -5.85
CA SER A 25 2.10 -25.16 -5.11
C SER A 25 1.38 -26.27 -5.89
N GLN A 26 0.29 -25.94 -6.60
CA GLN A 26 -0.40 -26.91 -7.44
C GLN A 26 0.46 -27.32 -8.65
N ALA A 27 1.08 -26.35 -9.32
CA ALA A 27 1.97 -26.63 -10.44
C ALA A 27 3.19 -27.48 -10.02
N GLU A 28 3.79 -27.22 -8.86
CA GLU A 28 4.87 -28.05 -8.32
C GLU A 28 4.44 -29.50 -8.10
N LYS A 29 3.25 -29.74 -7.55
CA LYS A 29 2.71 -31.10 -7.36
C LYS A 29 2.52 -31.82 -8.70
N VAL A 30 2.02 -31.12 -9.71
CA VAL A 30 1.85 -31.67 -11.06
C VAL A 30 3.21 -31.98 -11.69
N VAL A 31 4.19 -31.09 -11.56
CA VAL A 31 5.55 -31.32 -12.08
C VAL A 31 6.26 -32.50 -11.38
N LEU A 32 6.02 -32.69 -10.08
CA LEU A 32 6.61 -33.80 -9.32
C LEU A 32 6.02 -35.17 -9.70
N ASN A 33 4.79 -35.23 -10.19
CA ASN A 33 4.13 -36.49 -10.55
C ASN A 33 3.04 -36.30 -11.62
N PRO A 34 3.41 -35.93 -12.86
CA PRO A 34 2.44 -35.65 -13.90
C PRO A 34 1.75 -36.94 -14.33
N LYS A 35 0.41 -36.98 -14.33
CA LYS A 35 -0.36 -38.14 -14.81
C LYS A 35 -0.70 -38.02 -16.28
N THR A 36 -0.97 -36.80 -16.74
CA THR A 36 -1.34 -36.53 -18.14
C THR A 36 -0.74 -35.21 -18.64
N GLN A 37 -0.64 -35.08 -19.97
CA GLN A 37 -0.27 -33.81 -20.61
C GLN A 37 -1.31 -32.71 -20.31
N GLU A 38 -2.57 -33.11 -20.10
CA GLU A 38 -3.68 -32.22 -19.75
C GLU A 38 -3.46 -31.58 -18.37
N GLU A 39 -3.08 -32.35 -17.34
CA GLU A 39 -2.77 -31.81 -16.00
C GLU A 39 -1.63 -30.77 -16.05
N VAL A 40 -0.60 -31.03 -16.85
CA VAL A 40 0.51 -30.08 -17.04
C VAL A 40 0.00 -28.80 -17.72
N GLY A 41 -0.87 -28.94 -18.72
CA GLY A 41 -1.50 -27.80 -19.39
C GLY A 41 -2.38 -26.98 -18.45
N GLU A 42 -3.20 -27.63 -17.62
CA GLU A 42 -4.05 -26.98 -16.62
C GLU A 42 -3.22 -26.20 -15.59
N ALA A 43 -2.12 -26.77 -15.10
CA ALA A 43 -1.22 -26.09 -14.18
C ALA A 43 -0.60 -24.82 -14.79
N ILE A 44 -0.21 -24.86 -16.06
CA ILE A 44 0.33 -23.70 -16.79
C ILE A 44 -0.74 -22.63 -16.97
N VAL A 45 -1.95 -23.01 -17.40
CA VAL A 45 -3.07 -22.08 -17.58
C VAL A 45 -3.45 -21.43 -16.26
N LEU A 46 -3.48 -22.19 -15.17
CA LEU A 46 -3.77 -21.69 -13.83
C LEU A 46 -2.72 -20.67 -13.39
N LEU A 47 -1.43 -20.99 -13.54
CA LEU A 47 -0.34 -20.06 -13.24
C LEU A 47 -0.46 -18.77 -14.05
N GLN A 48 -0.64 -18.87 -15.37
CA GLN A 48 -0.76 -17.69 -16.23
C GLN A 48 -1.97 -16.84 -15.85
N LYS A 49 -3.12 -17.47 -15.58
CA LYS A 49 -4.33 -16.77 -15.15
C LYS A 49 -4.10 -16.03 -13.84
N THR A 50 -3.42 -16.66 -12.89
CA THR A 50 -3.16 -16.04 -11.60
C THR A 50 -2.13 -14.92 -11.69
N ILE A 51 -1.09 -15.07 -12.52
CA ILE A 51 -0.13 -13.99 -12.83
C ILE A 51 -0.87 -12.79 -13.46
N ASN A 52 -1.77 -13.04 -14.40
CA ASN A 52 -2.57 -11.99 -15.04
C ASN A 52 -3.60 -11.36 -14.10
N GLY A 53 -4.04 -12.10 -13.08
CA GLY A 53 -4.96 -11.65 -12.03
C GLY A 53 -4.24 -11.07 -10.80
N LEU A 54 -2.93 -10.84 -10.88
CA LEU A 54 -2.21 -10.12 -9.83
C LEU A 54 -2.71 -8.68 -9.76
N GLU A 55 -3.29 -8.34 -8.62
CA GLU A 55 -3.69 -6.98 -8.33
C GLU A 55 -2.54 -6.30 -7.62
N LYS A 56 -1.94 -5.32 -8.29
CA LYS A 56 -0.97 -4.46 -7.63
C LYS A 56 -1.67 -3.70 -6.52
N ILE A 57 -1.12 -3.73 -5.31
CA ILE A 57 -1.40 -2.65 -4.36
C ILE A 57 -0.90 -1.42 -5.10
N ALA A 58 -1.74 -0.39 -5.27
CA ALA A 58 -1.28 0.86 -5.85
C ALA A 58 0.03 1.21 -5.12
N GLU A 59 1.14 1.19 -5.86
CA GLU A 59 2.39 1.68 -5.35
C GLU A 59 2.04 3.09 -4.90
N SER A 60 2.02 3.32 -3.58
CA SER A 60 2.18 4.67 -3.09
C SER A 60 3.57 4.99 -3.58
N ASP A 61 3.60 5.63 -4.75
CA ASP A 61 4.82 6.00 -5.42
C ASP A 61 5.70 6.65 -4.35
N PRO A 62 6.82 6.03 -3.95
CA PRO A 62 7.68 6.63 -2.94
C PRO A 62 8.26 7.96 -3.44
N GLU A 63 8.13 8.27 -4.74
CA GLU A 63 8.50 9.56 -5.36
C GLU A 63 7.30 10.48 -5.64
N ALA A 64 6.07 10.10 -5.31
CA ALA A 64 5.01 11.10 -5.19
C ALA A 64 5.33 11.91 -3.94
N GLU A 65 6.15 12.95 -4.09
CA GLU A 65 6.27 14.04 -3.12
C GLU A 65 4.85 14.33 -2.65
N VAL A 66 4.56 13.97 -1.41
CA VAL A 66 3.30 14.35 -0.79
C VAL A 66 3.39 15.87 -0.77
N ASP A 67 2.70 16.54 -1.70
CA ASP A 67 2.68 18.01 -1.77
C ASP A 67 1.96 18.53 -0.51
N THR A 68 2.74 18.63 0.55
CA THR A 68 2.34 19.19 1.83
C THR A 68 2.36 20.72 1.76
N GLY A 69 2.66 21.33 0.60
CA GLY A 69 2.70 22.77 0.41
C GLY A 69 1.34 23.42 0.66
N GLU A 70 0.25 22.82 0.15
CA GLU A 70 -1.10 23.30 0.44
C GLU A 70 -1.49 23.09 1.90
N LEU A 71 -1.17 21.92 2.47
CA LEU A 71 -1.46 21.60 3.86
C LEU A 71 -0.72 22.54 4.84
N SER A 72 0.54 22.84 4.56
CA SER A 72 1.37 23.79 5.33
C SER A 72 0.82 25.21 5.28
N LYS A 73 0.33 25.66 4.11
CA LYS A 73 -0.34 26.97 3.98
C LYS A 73 -1.62 27.02 4.81
N LEU A 74 -2.43 25.97 4.79
CA LEU A 74 -3.67 25.89 5.57
C LEU A 74 -3.40 25.86 7.08
N ILE A 75 -2.38 25.11 7.54
CA ILE A 75 -1.94 25.12 8.94
C ILE A 75 -1.55 26.54 9.38
N ASN A 76 -0.71 27.22 8.59
CA ASN A 76 -0.27 28.58 8.92
C ASN A 76 -1.45 29.57 8.93
N HIS A 77 -2.37 29.47 7.98
CA HIS A 77 -3.58 30.27 7.99
C HIS A 77 -4.45 29.98 9.23
N ALA A 78 -4.65 28.70 9.56
CA ALA A 78 -5.44 28.28 10.71
C ALA A 78 -4.86 28.77 12.05
N LYS A 79 -3.54 28.90 12.17
CA LYS A 79 -2.86 29.48 13.34
C LYS A 79 -3.09 30.98 13.51
N THR A 80 -3.53 31.69 12.47
CA THR A 80 -3.86 33.13 12.56
C THR A 80 -5.21 33.39 13.22
N TYR A 81 -6.04 32.36 13.39
CA TYR A 81 -7.34 32.52 14.03
C TYR A 81 -7.20 32.72 15.55
N GLU A 82 -7.75 33.83 16.04
CA GLU A 82 -7.72 34.21 17.45
C GLU A 82 -8.82 33.50 18.23
N LYS A 83 -8.48 32.92 19.40
CA LYS A 83 -9.42 32.21 20.29
C LYS A 83 -10.70 33.00 20.55
N ASP A 84 -10.57 34.31 20.75
CA ASP A 84 -11.67 35.20 21.14
C ASP A 84 -12.71 35.41 20.04
N LYS A 85 -12.44 34.97 18.81
CA LYS A 85 -13.38 35.00 17.67
C LYS A 85 -14.21 33.72 17.55
N TYR A 86 -13.92 32.70 18.36
CA TYR A 86 -14.51 31.37 18.27
C TYR A 86 -15.04 30.89 19.63
N THR A 87 -15.95 29.92 19.61
CA THR A 87 -16.37 29.25 20.85
C THR A 87 -15.29 28.28 21.30
N GLU A 88 -15.22 27.99 22.60
CA GLU A 88 -14.24 27.04 23.15
C GLU A 88 -14.26 25.68 22.42
N THR A 89 -15.46 25.18 22.09
CA THR A 89 -15.64 23.94 21.34
C THR A 89 -15.09 24.03 19.91
N SER A 90 -15.40 25.10 19.17
CA SER A 90 -14.95 25.25 17.77
C SER A 90 -13.46 25.56 17.67
N TYR A 91 -12.93 26.35 18.61
CA TYR A 91 -11.50 26.64 18.72
C TYR A 91 -10.69 25.42 19.17
N GLY A 92 -11.25 24.59 20.06
CA GLY A 92 -10.66 23.30 20.44
C GLY A 92 -10.54 22.36 19.24
N ALA A 93 -11.62 22.22 18.46
CA ALA A 93 -11.60 21.41 17.24
C ALA A 93 -10.59 21.92 16.20
N LEU A 94 -10.47 23.24 16.03
CA LEU A 94 -9.48 23.87 15.15
C LEU A 94 -8.04 23.54 15.58
N GLN A 95 -7.73 23.66 16.88
CA GLN A 95 -6.39 23.31 17.40
C GLN A 95 -6.07 21.82 17.23
N GLN A 96 -7.05 20.94 17.43
CA GLN A 96 -6.87 19.51 17.19
C GLN A 96 -6.61 19.20 15.72
N ALA A 97 -7.31 19.87 14.80
CA ALA A 97 -7.10 19.73 13.37
C ALA A 97 -5.72 20.24 12.94
N ILE A 98 -5.27 21.38 13.48
CA ILE A 98 -3.91 21.92 13.28
C ILE A 98 -2.86 20.89 13.73
N SER A 99 -3.01 20.33 14.94
CA SER A 99 -2.06 19.37 15.49
C SER A 99 -1.96 18.09 14.66
N HIS A 100 -3.09 17.55 14.19
CA HIS A 100 -3.09 16.38 13.30
C HIS A 100 -2.45 16.71 11.95
N ALA A 101 -2.77 17.86 11.36
CA ALA A 101 -2.21 18.28 10.08
C ALA A 101 -0.68 18.47 10.16
N GLU A 102 -0.16 19.05 11.25
CA GLU A 102 1.29 19.17 11.49
C GLU A 102 1.97 17.80 11.59
N ALA A 103 1.36 16.85 12.29
CA ALA A 103 1.88 15.49 12.37
C ALA A 103 1.91 14.81 11.00
N VAL A 104 0.92 15.03 10.13
CA VAL A 104 0.90 14.49 8.77
C VAL A 104 2.02 15.10 7.92
N VAL A 105 2.21 16.42 7.97
CA VAL A 105 3.31 17.10 7.24
C VAL A 105 4.67 16.59 7.70
N GLN A 106 4.86 16.42 9.02
CA GLN A 106 6.10 15.91 9.59
C GLN A 106 6.38 14.46 9.17
N ASN A 107 5.37 13.58 9.22
CA ASN A 107 5.51 12.18 8.81
C ASN A 107 5.80 12.05 7.31
N ALA A 108 5.15 12.87 6.47
CA ALA A 108 5.41 12.93 5.05
C ALA A 108 6.87 13.33 4.76
N SER A 109 7.38 14.35 5.47
CA SER A 109 8.77 14.79 5.30
C SER A 109 9.82 13.78 5.79
N THR A 110 9.49 12.89 6.72
CA THR A 110 10.40 11.80 7.17
C THR A 110 10.40 10.59 6.25
N GLN A 111 9.47 10.53 5.30
CA GLN A 111 9.41 9.45 4.31
C GLN A 111 10.43 9.65 3.17
N ASP A 112 11.00 10.86 3.04
CA ASP A 112 12.08 11.24 2.10
C ASP A 112 13.51 10.89 2.60
N GLU A 113 13.69 10.46 3.86
CA GLU A 113 15.02 10.28 4.48
C GLU A 113 15.51 8.82 4.61
N VAL A 114 15.05 7.86 3.79
CA VAL A 114 15.57 6.47 3.81
C VAL A 114 16.16 5.96 2.50
#